data_AF-A0A075JT68-F1
#
_entry.id   AF-A0A075JT68-F1
#
_cell.length_a   1.000
_cell.length_b   1.000
_cell.length_c   1.000
_cell.angle_alpha   90.00
_cell.angle_beta   90.00
_cell.angle_gamma   90.00
#
_symmetry.space_group_name_H-M   'P 1'
#
loop_
_entity.id
_entity.type
_entity.pdbx_description
1 polymer ?
#
loop_
_entity_poly.entity_id
_entity_poly.type
_entity_poly.pdbx_seq_one_letter_code
_entity_poly.pdbx_strand_id
1 'polypeptide(L)'
;MGGKLISTFVLLILLFSVGCSGQKVINVQGESQNWSSRIAYEIGEHEQIGKGKMEYTGSEQLKSLSYEINYPETFSVGGSGDRSNIKEDETTFQLTISLPDDNVDMLPDKVGDILITVMWETIAGESFEETIEFSSE
;
A
#
# COMPACT_ATOMS: atom_id res chain seq x y z
N MET A 1 48.15 3.50 -42.23
CA MET A 1 48.02 2.04 -42.00
C MET A 1 48.06 1.85 -40.50
N GLY A 2 46.90 1.80 -39.84
CA GLY A 2 46.19 0.54 -39.56
C GLY A 2 46.76 0.00 -38.24
N GLY A 3 46.19 0.34 -37.09
CA GLY A 3 44.90 -0.18 -36.65
C GLY A 3 45.14 -1.54 -36.01
N LYS A 4 44.97 -1.66 -34.68
CA LYS A 4 44.74 -2.89 -33.87
C LYS A 4 45.16 -2.73 -32.41
N LEU A 5 44.62 -1.75 -31.68
CA LEU A 5 44.61 -1.80 -30.20
C LEU A 5 43.29 -1.27 -29.61
N ILE A 6 42.21 -1.29 -30.40
CA ILE A 6 40.87 -0.89 -29.93
C ILE A 6 39.96 -2.13 -29.74
N SER A 7 40.41 -3.31 -30.18
CA SER A 7 39.60 -4.54 -30.23
C SER A 7 39.67 -5.40 -28.97
N THR A 8 39.78 -4.80 -27.79
CA THR A 8 39.61 -5.54 -26.51
C THR A 8 38.66 -4.84 -25.55
N PHE A 9 38.34 -3.56 -25.77
CA PHE A 9 37.47 -2.81 -24.86
C PHE A 9 35.97 -2.90 -25.20
N VAL A 10 35.61 -3.39 -26.39
CA VAL A 10 34.21 -3.41 -26.84
C VAL A 10 33.47 -4.69 -26.43
N LEU A 11 34.16 -5.78 -26.08
CA LEU A 11 33.50 -7.06 -25.81
C LEU A 11 32.97 -7.22 -24.38
N LEU A 12 33.36 -6.36 -23.43
CA LEU A 12 32.98 -6.51 -22.02
C LEU A 12 31.74 -5.70 -21.60
N ILE A 13 31.20 -4.84 -22.48
CA ILE A 13 30.06 -3.98 -22.16
C ILE A 13 28.71 -4.71 -22.34
N LEU A 14 28.70 -5.85 -23.05
CA LEU A 14 27.49 -6.62 -23.34
C LEU A 14 26.98 -7.53 -22.21
N LEU A 15 27.68 -7.60 -21.06
CA LEU A 15 27.27 -8.44 -19.93
C LEU A 15 26.53 -7.67 -18.83
N PHE A 16 26.27 -6.38 -19.01
CA PHE A 16 25.51 -5.55 -18.07
C PHE A 16 24.11 -5.20 -18.58
N SER A 17 23.43 -6.13 -19.26
CA SER A 17 21.96 -6.10 -19.28
C SER A 17 21.47 -6.57 -17.92
N VAL A 18 21.56 -5.65 -16.95
CA VAL A 18 20.80 -5.67 -15.70
C VAL A 18 19.36 -6.00 -16.09
N GLY A 19 18.90 -7.20 -15.76
CA GLY A 19 17.49 -7.51 -15.77
C GLY A 19 16.85 -6.58 -14.77
N CYS A 20 16.25 -5.48 -15.24
CA CYS A 20 15.21 -4.80 -14.51
C CYS A 20 14.15 -5.88 -14.26
N SER A 21 14.06 -6.40 -13.04
CA SER A 21 12.93 -7.21 -12.64
C SER A 21 11.67 -6.38 -12.94
N GLY A 22 10.71 -6.94 -13.67
CA GLY A 22 9.46 -6.27 -14.04
C GLY A 22 8.52 -6.00 -12.85
N GLN A 23 9.07 -5.86 -11.65
CA GLN A 23 8.34 -5.64 -10.42
C GLN A 23 8.14 -4.13 -10.21
N LYS A 24 6.91 -3.68 -10.28
CA LYS A 24 6.49 -2.31 -10.01
C LYS A 24 6.04 -2.20 -8.56
N VAL A 25 6.57 -1.24 -7.83
CA VAL A 25 6.12 -0.90 -6.47
C VAL A 25 5.37 0.43 -6.54
N ILE A 26 4.13 0.44 -6.03
CA ILE A 26 3.28 1.62 -5.92
C ILE A 26 3.09 1.90 -4.45
N ASN A 27 3.54 3.07 -3.99
CA ASN A 27 3.34 3.50 -2.62
C ASN A 27 2.24 4.56 -2.60
N VAL A 28 1.32 4.44 -1.66
CA VAL A 28 0.31 5.45 -1.39
C VAL A 28 0.23 5.75 0.08
N GLN A 29 -0.11 7.00 0.35
CA GLN A 29 -0.38 7.48 1.70
C GLN A 29 -1.64 8.34 1.72
N GLY A 30 -2.32 8.28 2.85
CA GLY A 30 -3.55 9.00 3.09
C GLY A 30 -3.64 9.40 4.55
N GLU A 31 -4.30 10.51 4.80
CA GLU A 31 -4.54 11.03 6.13
C GLU A 31 -6.00 11.47 6.26
N SER A 32 -6.56 11.28 7.44
CA SER A 32 -7.82 11.85 7.88
C SER A 32 -7.57 12.62 9.19
N GLN A 33 -8.63 12.97 9.93
CA GLN A 33 -8.48 13.76 11.14
C GLN A 33 -7.72 13.01 12.25
N ASN A 34 -8.02 11.72 12.45
CA ASN A 34 -7.42 10.91 13.51
C ASN A 34 -6.61 9.71 13.01
N TRP A 35 -6.40 9.61 11.70
CA TRP A 35 -5.71 8.46 11.11
C TRP A 35 -4.72 8.86 10.02
N SER A 36 -3.61 8.12 9.96
CA SER A 36 -2.68 8.12 8.84
C SER A 36 -2.53 6.69 8.33
N SER A 37 -2.45 6.49 7.02
CA SER A 37 -2.29 5.17 6.42
C SER A 37 -1.24 5.18 5.32
N ARG A 38 -0.52 4.07 5.21
CA ARG A 38 0.43 3.83 4.11
C ARG A 38 0.26 2.42 3.58
N ILE A 39 0.18 2.29 2.26
CA ILE A 39 0.11 1.01 1.56
C ILE A 39 1.19 0.97 0.47
N ALA A 40 1.89 -0.15 0.39
CA ALA A 40 2.78 -0.51 -0.69
C ALA A 40 2.19 -1.71 -1.45
N TYR A 41 1.98 -1.52 -2.75
CA TYR A 41 1.57 -2.57 -3.67
C TYR A 41 2.77 -2.99 -4.51
N GLU A 42 3.15 -4.26 -4.40
CA GLU A 42 4.22 -4.87 -5.19
C GLU A 42 3.57 -5.74 -6.28
N ILE A 43 3.68 -5.33 -7.54
CA ILE A 43 3.13 -6.03 -8.71
C ILE A 43 4.29 -6.54 -9.56
N GLY A 44 4.46 -7.85 -9.63
CA GLY A 44 5.40 -8.51 -10.53
C GLY A 44 4.70 -9.50 -11.46
N GLU A 45 5.45 -10.10 -12.39
CA GLU A 45 4.92 -11.06 -13.37
C GLU A 45 4.25 -12.30 -12.74
N HIS A 46 4.64 -12.67 -11.52
CA HIS A 46 4.21 -13.91 -10.86
C HIS A 46 3.67 -13.70 -9.44
N GLU A 47 3.80 -12.49 -8.87
CA GLU A 47 3.44 -12.20 -7.50
C GLU A 47 2.80 -10.82 -7.40
N GLN A 48 1.73 -10.75 -6.60
CA GLN A 48 1.02 -9.51 -6.26
C GLN A 48 0.88 -9.46 -4.75
N ILE A 49 1.47 -8.45 -4.12
CA ILE A 49 1.51 -8.35 -2.66
C ILE A 49 1.12 -6.94 -2.23
N GLY A 50 0.11 -6.84 -1.35
CA GLY A 50 -0.24 -5.60 -0.66
C GLY A 50 0.27 -5.64 0.78
N LYS A 51 1.05 -4.63 1.17
CA LYS A 51 1.51 -4.43 2.56
C LYS A 51 1.12 -3.05 3.02
N GLY A 52 0.51 -2.93 4.19
CA GLY A 52 0.11 -1.62 4.68
C GLY A 52 -0.14 -1.59 6.17
N LYS A 53 -0.17 -0.37 6.70
CA LYS A 53 -0.49 -0.09 8.09
C LYS A 53 -1.26 1.20 8.20
N MET A 54 -2.09 1.29 9.22
CA MET A 54 -2.77 2.49 9.68
C MET A 54 -2.28 2.86 11.07
N GLU A 55 -2.21 4.15 11.36
CA GLU A 55 -1.77 4.73 12.61
C GLU A 55 -2.82 5.70 13.12
N TYR A 56 -3.26 5.49 14.37
CA TYR A 56 -4.14 6.40 15.08
C TYR A 56 -3.33 7.59 15.60
N THR A 57 -3.73 8.80 15.21
CA THR A 57 -3.10 10.07 15.59
C THR A 57 -3.95 10.89 16.57
N GLY A 58 -5.14 10.40 16.89
CA GLY A 58 -6.02 11.02 17.88
C GLY A 58 -5.49 10.88 19.31
N SER A 59 -6.06 11.67 20.22
CA SER A 59 -5.64 11.70 21.63
C SER A 59 -6.37 10.71 22.53
N GLU A 60 -7.44 10.08 22.04
CA GLU A 60 -8.33 9.27 22.86
C GLU A 60 -7.90 7.80 22.86
N GLN A 61 -8.02 7.12 24.00
CA GLN A 61 -7.67 5.72 24.05
C GLN A 61 -8.73 4.86 23.32
N LEU A 62 -8.25 4.08 22.36
CA LEU A 62 -9.07 3.15 21.59
C LEU A 62 -9.44 1.92 22.40
N LYS A 63 -10.68 1.46 22.23
CA LYS A 63 -11.19 0.18 22.73
C LYS A 63 -11.23 -0.87 21.62
N SER A 64 -11.74 -0.47 20.46
CA SER A 64 -11.86 -1.30 19.26
C SER A 64 -11.79 -0.45 18.00
N LEU A 65 -11.46 -1.09 16.89
CA LEU A 65 -11.58 -0.51 15.56
C LEU A 65 -11.96 -1.59 14.54
N SER A 66 -12.55 -1.15 13.44
CA SER A 66 -12.71 -1.91 12.21
C SER A 66 -12.36 -1.02 11.03
N TYR A 67 -11.79 -1.60 9.98
CA TYR A 67 -11.52 -0.88 8.74
C TYR A 67 -11.98 -1.70 7.53
N GLU A 68 -12.26 -0.98 6.46
CA GLU A 68 -12.55 -1.52 5.13
C GLU A 68 -11.81 -0.71 4.08
N ILE A 69 -11.06 -1.40 3.23
CA ILE A 69 -10.36 -0.86 2.07
C ILE A 69 -11.33 -0.96 0.90
N ASN A 70 -11.82 0.19 0.48
CA ASN A 70 -12.76 0.35 -0.61
C ASN A 70 -11.97 0.60 -1.89
N TYR A 71 -11.95 -0.38 -2.79
CA TYR A 71 -11.44 -0.20 -4.13
C TYR A 71 -12.53 0.38 -5.04
N PRO A 72 -12.16 1.10 -6.12
CA PRO A 72 -13.12 1.53 -7.14
C PRO A 72 -13.79 0.31 -7.80
N GLU A 73 -14.99 0.51 -8.37
CA GLU A 73 -15.83 -0.53 -9.00
C GLU A 73 -15.10 -1.39 -10.06
N THR A 74 -13.98 -0.90 -10.59
CA THR A 74 -13.12 -1.64 -11.51
C THR A 74 -12.45 -2.87 -10.89
N PHE A 75 -12.39 -2.97 -9.56
CA PHE A 75 -11.81 -4.08 -8.82
C PHE A 75 -12.88 -4.81 -8.00
N SER A 76 -12.84 -6.15 -8.02
CA SER A 76 -13.86 -7.03 -7.43
C SER A 76 -13.64 -7.38 -5.96
N VAL A 77 -12.61 -6.84 -5.33
CA VAL A 77 -12.17 -7.21 -3.98
C VAL A 77 -11.80 -5.99 -3.14
N GLY A 78 -12.03 -6.12 -1.83
CA GLY A 78 -11.56 -5.23 -0.78
C GLY A 78 -10.72 -5.97 0.26
N GLY A 79 -10.16 -5.20 1.20
CA GLY A 79 -9.51 -5.73 2.40
C GLY A 79 -10.20 -5.18 3.63
N SER A 80 -10.37 -5.98 4.67
CA SER A 80 -10.99 -5.50 5.91
C SER A 80 -10.36 -6.18 7.12
N GLY A 81 -10.60 -5.60 8.28
CA GLY A 81 -10.17 -6.19 9.53
C GLY A 81 -10.79 -5.51 10.73
N ASP A 82 -10.83 -6.25 11.82
CA ASP A 82 -11.33 -5.81 13.11
C ASP A 82 -10.29 -6.07 14.20
N ARG A 83 -10.29 -5.18 15.21
CA ARG A 83 -9.47 -5.31 16.41
C ARG A 83 -10.29 -4.90 17.62
N SER A 84 -10.20 -5.70 18.66
CA SER A 84 -10.84 -5.47 19.96
C SER A 84 -9.81 -5.58 21.07
N ASN A 85 -10.09 -4.95 22.22
CA ASN A 85 -9.19 -4.94 23.38
C ASN A 85 -7.81 -4.34 23.04
N ILE A 86 -7.83 -3.22 22.33
CA ILE A 86 -6.63 -2.48 21.93
C ILE A 86 -5.92 -1.97 23.19
N LYS A 87 -4.59 -2.14 23.25
CA LYS A 87 -3.80 -1.67 24.39
C LYS A 87 -3.63 -0.15 24.34
N GLU A 88 -3.43 0.47 25.50
CA GLU A 88 -3.28 1.93 25.62
C GLU A 88 -2.18 2.52 24.72
N ASP A 89 -1.10 1.77 24.51
CA ASP A 89 0.06 2.16 23.70
C ASP A 89 0.00 1.65 22.24
N GLU A 90 -1.03 0.90 21.87
CA GLU A 90 -1.19 0.35 20.52
C GLU A 90 -1.92 1.34 19.62
N THR A 91 -1.14 2.11 18.84
CA THR A 91 -1.68 3.07 17.87
C THR A 91 -1.51 2.64 16.42
N THR A 92 -0.70 1.61 16.15
CA THR A 92 -0.40 1.14 14.78
C THR A 92 -1.04 -0.23 14.53
N PHE A 93 -1.75 -0.35 13.41
CA PHE A 93 -2.48 -1.56 13.02
C PHE A 93 -2.07 -1.99 11.61
N GLN A 94 -1.80 -3.29 11.44
CA GLN A 94 -1.49 -3.86 10.13
C GLN A 94 -2.77 -4.02 9.31
N LEU A 95 -2.69 -3.67 8.04
CA LEU A 95 -3.79 -3.81 7.09
C LEU A 95 -3.69 -5.16 6.38
N THR A 96 -4.82 -5.86 6.32
CA THR A 96 -5.05 -7.03 5.48
C THR A 96 -5.49 -6.51 4.13
N ILE A 97 -4.62 -6.63 3.13
CA ILE A 97 -4.87 -6.12 1.79
C ILE A 97 -5.08 -7.30 0.85
N SER A 98 -6.30 -7.43 0.34
CA SER A 98 -6.57 -8.30 -0.80
C SER A 98 -6.33 -7.49 -2.06
N LEU A 99 -5.55 -8.06 -2.99
CA LEU A 99 -5.39 -7.49 -4.32
C LEU A 99 -6.34 -8.17 -5.31
N PRO A 100 -6.81 -7.43 -6.33
CA PRO A 100 -7.61 -7.99 -7.41
C PRO A 100 -6.75 -8.87 -8.31
N ASP A 101 -7.19 -10.10 -8.55
CA ASP A 101 -6.52 -11.04 -9.48
C ASP A 101 -6.55 -10.50 -10.93
N ASP A 102 -7.63 -9.80 -11.28
CA ASP A 102 -7.85 -9.20 -12.60
C ASP A 102 -7.57 -7.69 -12.60
N ASN A 103 -7.09 -7.16 -13.73
CA ASN A 103 -6.85 -5.73 -13.96
C ASN A 103 -5.86 -5.06 -13.00
N VAL A 104 -5.02 -5.81 -12.27
CA VAL A 104 -4.02 -5.25 -11.35
C VAL A 104 -3.10 -4.21 -12.03
N ASP A 105 -2.87 -4.35 -13.33
CA ASP A 105 -2.09 -3.41 -14.14
C ASP A 105 -2.69 -1.99 -14.16
N MET A 106 -3.99 -1.85 -13.88
CA MET A 106 -4.69 -0.56 -13.75
C MET A 106 -4.55 0.05 -12.36
N LEU A 107 -4.03 -0.68 -11.36
CA LEU A 107 -3.85 -0.19 -10.00
C LEU A 107 -3.07 1.15 -9.92
N PRO A 108 -1.97 1.37 -10.67
CA PRO A 108 -1.27 2.65 -10.65
C PRO A 108 -2.17 3.84 -11.02
N ASP A 109 -3.07 3.65 -11.99
CA ASP A 109 -3.95 4.70 -12.50
C ASP A 109 -5.19 4.91 -11.62
N LYS A 110 -5.47 3.92 -10.75
CA LYS A 110 -6.66 3.86 -9.91
C LYS A 110 -6.39 3.99 -8.42
N VAL A 111 -5.12 4.12 -8.02
CA VAL A 111 -4.74 4.12 -6.61
C VAL A 111 -5.28 5.33 -5.85
N GLY A 112 -5.50 6.47 -6.53
CA GLY A 112 -6.12 7.65 -5.94
C GLY A 112 -7.63 7.53 -5.72
N ASP A 113 -8.27 6.52 -6.33
CA ASP A 113 -9.69 6.23 -6.13
C ASP A 113 -9.90 5.22 -4.96
N ILE A 114 -8.81 4.71 -4.35
CA ILE A 114 -8.86 3.78 -3.22
C ILE A 114 -9.06 4.57 -1.93
N LEU A 115 -9.92 4.07 -1.05
CA LEU A 115 -10.25 4.69 0.23
C LEU A 115 -10.15 3.66 1.36
N ILE A 116 -9.89 4.11 2.59
CA ILE A 116 -10.14 3.29 3.79
C ILE A 116 -11.22 3.94 4.62
N THR A 117 -12.31 3.23 4.87
CA THR A 117 -13.26 3.60 5.92
C THR A 117 -12.81 2.97 7.23
N VAL A 118 -12.67 3.78 8.27
CA VAL A 118 -12.30 3.35 9.61
C VAL A 118 -13.40 3.71 10.58
N MET A 119 -13.86 2.74 11.35
CA MET A 119 -14.79 2.94 12.46
C MET A 119 -14.09 2.52 13.75
N TRP A 120 -14.22 3.30 14.82
CA TRP A 120 -13.62 2.95 16.11
C TRP A 120 -14.49 3.36 17.28
N GLU A 121 -14.25 2.69 18.41
CA GLU A 121 -14.85 3.01 19.70
C GLU A 121 -13.75 3.42 20.69
N THR A 122 -13.96 4.49 21.45
CA THR A 122 -13.07 4.86 22.56
C THR A 122 -13.45 4.08 23.82
N ILE A 123 -12.55 4.04 24.81
CA ILE A 123 -12.86 3.46 26.12
C ILE A 123 -13.97 4.21 26.87
N ALA A 124 -14.25 5.47 26.49
CA ALA A 124 -15.35 6.27 27.02
C ALA A 124 -16.72 5.82 26.45
N GLY A 125 -16.73 4.97 25.43
CA GLY A 125 -17.93 4.45 24.78
C GLY A 125 -18.42 5.30 23.61
N GLU A 126 -17.60 6.22 23.10
CA GLU A 126 -17.93 7.02 21.92
C GLU A 126 -17.51 6.30 20.65
N SER A 127 -18.35 6.35 19.62
CA SER A 127 -18.10 5.73 18.32
C SER A 127 -17.94 6.78 17.23
N PHE A 128 -16.99 6.54 16.34
CA PHE A 128 -16.63 7.45 15.26
C PHE A 128 -16.41 6.70 13.96
N GLU A 129 -16.47 7.45 12.85
CA GLU A 129 -16.22 6.97 11.50
C GLU A 129 -15.46 8.05 10.72
N GLU A 130 -14.40 7.64 10.02
CA GLU A 130 -13.61 8.49 9.13
C GLU A 130 -13.26 7.74 7.84
N THR A 131 -13.07 8.50 6.77
CA THR A 131 -12.55 8.00 5.51
C THR A 131 -11.16 8.59 5.27
N ILE A 132 -10.21 7.71 4.98
CA ILE A 132 -8.85 8.06 4.56
C ILE A 132 -8.81 8.00 3.03
N GLU A 133 -8.55 9.13 2.39
CA GLU A 133 -8.35 9.21 0.95
C GLU A 133 -6.85 9.10 0.61
N PHE A 134 -6.51 8.30 -0.41
CA PHE A 134 -5.12 8.10 -0.80
C PHE A 134 -4.66 9.07 -1.88
N SER A 135 -3.40 9.45 -1.79
CA SER A 135 -2.68 10.15 -2.86
C SER A 135 -1.42 9.36 -3.23
N SER A 136 -1.12 9.33 -4.54
CA SER A 136 0.17 8.85 -5.04
C SER A 136 1.21 9.95 -4.86
N GLU A 137 2.37 9.61 -4.27
CA GLU A 137 3.54 10.50 -4.23
C GLU A 137 4.18 10.68 -5.62
#